data_AF-A0A4Q2AXA0-F1
#
_entry.id   AF-A0A4Q2AXA0-F1
#
_cell.length_a   1.000
_cell.length_b   1.000
_cell.length_c   1.000
_cell.angle_alpha   90.00
_cell.angle_beta   90.00
_cell.angle_gamma   90.00
#
_symmetry.space_group_name_H-M   'P 1'
#
loop_
_entity.id
_entity.type
_entity.pdbx_description
1 polymer ?
#
loop_
_entity_poly.entity_id
_entity_poly.type
_entity_poly.pdbx_seq_one_letter_code
_entity_poly.pdbx_strand_id
1 'polypeptide(L)'
;MGPKQQEIAENYLREKRRLNAQRIELFDQLADFRRKTEQLVAQVMYLTQDDIWDRQQIYRSVELNVAKVERAATHYARYLADSEHEAIVRYKQALDET
;
A
#
# COMPACT_ATOMS: atom_id res chain seq x y z
N MET A 1 5.01 -21.12 30.28
CA MET A 1 5.62 -19.95 29.61
C MET A 1 6.20 -19.06 30.68
N GLY A 2 7.47 -18.67 30.54
CA GLY A 2 8.08 -17.67 31.42
C GLY A 2 7.64 -16.25 31.05
N PRO A 3 7.72 -15.27 31.96
CA PRO A 3 7.30 -13.89 31.73
C PRO A 3 7.93 -13.24 30.48
N LYS A 4 9.20 -13.56 30.17
CA LYS A 4 9.88 -13.13 28.93
C LYS A 4 9.21 -13.65 27.65
N GLN A 5 8.82 -14.92 27.61
CA GLN A 5 8.17 -15.51 26.43
C GLN A 5 6.80 -14.87 26.16
N GLN A 6 6.12 -14.47 27.24
CA GLN A 6 4.82 -13.81 27.17
C GLN A 6 4.95 -12.38 26.63
N GLU A 7 5.95 -11.62 27.11
CA GLU A 7 6.28 -10.28 26.61
C GLU A 7 6.65 -10.29 25.11
N ILE A 8 7.47 -11.26 24.68
CA ILE A 8 7.88 -11.41 23.28
C ILE A 8 6.66 -11.72 22.37
N ALA A 9 5.76 -12.59 22.81
CA ALA A 9 4.53 -12.91 22.09
C ALA A 9 3.58 -11.70 21.98
N GLU A 10 3.42 -10.93 23.06
CA GLU A 10 2.60 -9.72 23.06
C GLU A 10 3.14 -8.64 22.12
N ASN A 11 4.46 -8.46 22.08
CA ASN A 11 5.11 -7.50 21.17
C ASN A 11 4.90 -7.89 19.71
N TYR A 12 5.10 -9.17 19.37
CA TYR A 12 4.82 -9.68 18.02
C TYR A 12 3.35 -9.45 17.61
N LEU A 13 2.39 -9.75 18.49
CA LEU A 13 0.97 -9.55 18.21
C LEU A 13 0.58 -8.07 18.07
N ARG A 14 1.27 -7.15 18.77
CA ARG A 14 1.09 -5.71 18.59
C ARG A 14 1.63 -5.25 17.23
N GLU A 15 2.85 -5.66 16.89
CA GLU A 15 3.50 -5.35 15.61
C GLU A 15 2.64 -5.82 14.43
N LYS A 16 2.17 -7.07 14.47
CA LYS A 16 1.33 -7.67 13.44
C LYS A 16 0.02 -6.89 13.22
N ARG A 17 -0.63 -6.47 14.32
CA ARG A 17 -1.86 -5.66 14.24
C ARG A 17 -1.59 -4.29 13.62
N ARG A 18 -0.47 -3.66 13.99
CA ARG A 18 -0.04 -2.37 13.42
C ARG A 18 0.19 -2.46 11.91
N LEU A 19 0.95 -3.46 11.45
CA LEU A 19 1.23 -3.68 10.02
C LEU A 19 -0.05 -3.93 9.21
N ASN A 20 -0.98 -4.73 9.77
CA ASN A 20 -2.25 -5.00 9.08
C ASN A 20 -3.13 -3.74 8.97
N ALA A 21 -3.17 -2.90 10.01
CA ALA A 21 -3.89 -1.62 9.96
C ALA A 21 -3.30 -0.69 8.89
N GLN A 22 -1.97 -0.56 8.83
CA GLN A 22 -1.29 0.22 7.80
C GLN A 22 -1.58 -0.29 6.38
N ARG A 23 -1.64 -1.61 6.20
CA ARG A 23 -1.98 -2.22 4.91
C ARG A 23 -3.38 -1.84 4.45
N ILE A 24 -4.37 -1.93 5.34
CA ILE A 24 -5.77 -1.59 5.02
C ILE A 24 -5.88 -0.11 4.65
N GLU A 25 -5.28 0.78 5.45
CA GLU A 25 -5.29 2.22 5.19
C GLU A 25 -4.70 2.57 3.82
N LEU A 26 -3.59 1.93 3.43
CA LEU A 26 -2.98 2.13 2.12
C LEU A 26 -3.86 1.65 0.97
N PHE A 27 -4.56 0.53 1.13
CA PHE A 27 -5.51 0.05 0.12
C PHE A 27 -6.68 1.04 -0.06
N ASP A 28 -7.20 1.58 1.03
CA ASP A 28 -8.28 2.58 0.99
C ASP A 28 -7.80 3.87 0.31
N GLN A 29 -6.61 4.37 0.66
CA GLN A 29 -6.01 5.55 0.02
C GLN A 29 -5.78 5.33 -1.48
N LEU A 30 -5.35 4.13 -1.89
CA LEU A 30 -5.16 3.78 -3.30
C LEU A 30 -6.49 3.79 -4.08
N ALA A 31 -7.53 3.21 -3.50
CA ALA A 31 -8.87 3.22 -4.10
C ALA A 31 -9.41 4.64 -4.27
N ASP A 32 -9.22 5.49 -3.26
CA ASP A 32 -9.62 6.89 -3.29
C ASP A 32 -8.84 7.72 -4.32
N PHE A 33 -7.52 7.50 -4.42
CA PHE A 33 -6.70 8.16 -5.44
C PHE A 33 -7.19 7.83 -6.84
N ARG A 34 -7.41 6.52 -7.13
CA ARG A 34 -7.91 6.07 -8.44
C ARG A 34 -9.23 6.73 -8.79
N ARG A 35 -10.19 6.73 -7.86
CA ARG A 35 -11.50 7.38 -8.05
C ARG A 35 -11.37 8.87 -8.37
N LYS A 36 -10.52 9.60 -7.62
CA LYS A 36 -10.29 11.04 -7.86
C LYS A 36 -9.63 11.29 -9.22
N THR A 37 -8.70 10.44 -9.63
CA THR A 37 -8.06 10.53 -10.95
C THR A 37 -9.08 10.31 -12.08
N GLU A 38 -9.93 9.29 -11.98
CA GLU A 38 -10.98 9.02 -12.96
C GLU A 38 -11.98 10.19 -13.07
N GLN A 39 -12.37 10.78 -11.93
CA GLN A 39 -13.22 11.99 -11.91
C GLN A 39 -12.55 13.20 -12.57
N LEU A 40 -11.26 13.43 -12.29
CA LEU A 40 -10.52 14.53 -12.91
C LEU A 40 -10.43 14.35 -14.43
N VAL A 41 -10.20 13.13 -14.92
CA VAL A 41 -10.21 12.84 -16.37
C VAL A 41 -11.56 13.19 -16.98
N ALA A 42 -12.66 12.76 -16.36
CA ALA A 42 -14.00 13.05 -16.86
C ALA A 42 -14.27 14.57 -16.90
N GLN A 43 -13.84 15.31 -15.88
CA GLN A 43 -13.98 16.77 -15.84
C GLN A 43 -13.16 17.46 -16.92
N VAL A 44 -11.88 17.07 -17.10
CA VAL A 44 -11.03 17.61 -18.17
C VAL A 44 -11.67 17.35 -19.53
N MET A 45 -12.14 16.12 -19.79
CA MET A 45 -12.78 15.79 -21.07
C MET A 45 -14.06 16.57 -21.35
N TYR A 46 -14.87 16.82 -20.32
CA TYR A 46 -16.07 17.65 -20.44
C TYR A 46 -15.71 19.10 -20.78
N LEU A 47 -14.69 19.65 -20.10
CA LEU A 47 -14.25 21.04 -20.33
C LEU A 47 -13.53 21.22 -21.67
N THR A 48 -12.85 20.19 -22.18
CA THR A 48 -12.13 20.23 -23.46
C THR A 48 -12.92 19.57 -24.60
N GLN A 49 -14.24 19.40 -24.45
CA GLN A 49 -15.05 18.61 -25.39
C GLN A 49 -15.02 19.17 -26.82
N ASP A 50 -14.87 20.49 -26.94
CA ASP A 50 -14.81 21.26 -28.19
C ASP A 50 -13.40 21.80 -28.51
N ASP A 51 -12.40 21.46 -27.70
CA ASP A 51 -11.01 21.91 -27.86
C ASP A 51 -10.16 20.81 -28.54
N ILE A 52 -9.17 21.17 -29.36
CA ILE A 52 -8.34 20.24 -30.16
C ILE A 52 -7.24 19.59 -29.27
N TRP A 53 -7.51 19.41 -27.98
CA TRP A 53 -6.59 18.68 -27.12
C TRP A 53 -6.62 17.21 -27.52
N ASP A 54 -5.44 16.62 -27.72
CA ASP A 54 -5.31 15.20 -28.06
C ASP A 54 -5.76 14.37 -26.85
N ARG A 55 -7.05 14.06 -26.81
CA ARG A 55 -7.69 13.25 -25.76
C ARG A 55 -6.94 11.93 -25.55
N GLN A 56 -6.33 11.35 -26.60
CA GLN A 56 -5.52 10.15 -26.45
C GLN A 56 -4.23 10.39 -25.66
N GLN A 57 -3.63 11.58 -25.74
CA GLN A 57 -2.44 11.91 -24.96
C GLN A 57 -2.79 12.03 -23.47
N ILE A 58 -3.92 12.65 -23.14
CA ILE A 58 -4.40 12.75 -21.75
C ILE A 58 -4.68 11.37 -21.16
N TYR A 59 -5.43 10.53 -21.88
CA TYR A 59 -5.69 9.15 -21.44
C TYR A 59 -4.40 8.35 -21.23
N ARG A 60 -3.47 8.39 -22.19
CA ARG A 60 -2.17 7.72 -22.07
C ARG A 60 -1.37 8.20 -20.86
N SER A 61 -1.36 9.50 -20.60
CA SER A 61 -0.68 10.07 -19.42
C SER A 61 -1.32 9.60 -18.11
N VAL A 62 -2.64 9.45 -18.07
CA VAL A 62 -3.33 8.94 -16.88
C VAL A 62 -3.07 7.45 -16.67
N GLU A 63 -3.19 6.62 -17.70
CA GLU A 63 -2.86 5.19 -17.62
C GLU A 63 -1.42 4.96 -17.15
N LEU A 64 -0.47 5.75 -17.66
CA LEU A 64 0.93 5.72 -17.21
C LEU A 64 1.07 6.07 -15.72
N ASN A 65 0.32 7.05 -15.23
CA ASN A 65 0.35 7.43 -13.82
C ASN A 65 -0.33 6.40 -12.91
N VAL A 66 -1.46 5.84 -13.34
CA VAL A 66 -2.11 4.72 -12.63
C VAL A 66 -1.15 3.54 -12.51
N ALA A 67 -0.49 3.15 -13.61
CA ALA A 67 0.48 2.05 -13.60
C ALA A 67 1.69 2.32 -12.68
N LYS A 68 2.16 3.58 -12.57
CA LYS A 68 3.22 3.95 -11.61
C LYS A 68 2.75 3.78 -10.17
N VAL A 69 1.54 4.21 -9.86
CA VAL A 69 0.95 4.10 -8.52
C VAL A 69 0.72 2.63 -8.16
N GLU A 70 0.20 1.81 -9.07
CA GLU A 70 0.04 0.36 -8.84
C GLU A 70 1.38 -0.35 -8.62
N ARG A 71 2.42 0.02 -9.37
CA ARG A 71 3.79 -0.50 -9.13
C ARG A 71 4.33 -0.10 -7.76
N ALA A 72 4.13 1.16 -7.36
CA ALA A 72 4.54 1.63 -6.04
C ALA A 72 3.80 0.87 -4.93
N ALA A 73 2.48 0.68 -5.06
CA ALA A 73 1.68 -0.10 -4.13
C ALA A 73 2.17 -1.56 -4.04
N THR A 74 2.49 -2.18 -5.17
CA THR A 74 3.03 -3.55 -5.22
C THR A 74 4.40 -3.64 -4.53
N HIS A 75 5.29 -2.67 -4.77
CA HIS A 75 6.59 -2.61 -4.11
C HIS A 75 6.44 -2.45 -2.59
N TYR A 76 5.53 -1.60 -2.14
CA TYR A 76 5.23 -1.43 -0.72
C TYR A 76 4.61 -2.67 -0.08
N ALA A 77 3.71 -3.37 -0.78
CA ALA A 77 3.15 -4.63 -0.29
C ALA A 77 4.23 -5.70 -0.08
N ARG A 78 5.22 -5.77 -0.98
CA ARG A 78 6.41 -6.63 -0.80
C ARG A 78 7.23 -6.21 0.40
N TYR A 79 7.53 -4.91 0.54
CA TYR A 79 8.26 -4.39 1.70
C TYR A 79 7.59 -4.76 3.04
N LEU A 80 6.25 -4.66 3.12
CA LEU A 80 5.51 -5.08 4.31
C LEU A 80 5.62 -6.59 4.57
N ALA A 81 5.55 -7.42 3.52
CA ALA A 81 5.71 -8.87 3.66
C ALA A 81 7.13 -9.25 4.11
N ASP A 82 8.16 -8.59 3.57
CA ASP A 82 9.55 -8.79 3.96
C ASP A 82 9.76 -8.37 5.43
N SER A 83 9.16 -7.25 5.84
CA SER A 83 9.20 -6.77 7.23
C SER A 83 8.47 -7.71 8.20
N GLU A 84 7.32 -8.27 7.81
CA GLU A 84 6.63 -9.30 8.60
C GLU A 84 7.49 -10.57 8.72
N HIS A 85 8.17 -10.98 7.65
CA HIS A 85 9.08 -12.11 7.66
C HIS A 85 10.27 -11.88 8.61
N GLU A 86 10.91 -10.72 8.54
CA GLU A 86 11.99 -10.35 9.48
C GLU A 86 11.53 -10.37 10.93
N ALA A 87 10.34 -9.84 11.22
CA ALA A 87 9.77 -9.85 12.58
C ALA A 87 9.57 -11.29 13.09
N ILE A 88 9.11 -12.21 12.23
CA ILE A 88 8.98 -13.64 12.56
C ILE A 88 10.36 -14.27 12.83
N VAL A 89 11.37 -13.97 12.01
CA VAL A 89 12.74 -14.48 12.21
C VAL A 89 13.31 -14.00 13.55
N ARG A 90 13.20 -12.70 13.86
CA ARG A 90 13.66 -12.13 15.13
C ARG A 90 12.94 -12.74 16.34
N TYR A 91 11.63 -12.97 16.22
CA TYR A 91 10.84 -13.64 17.26
C TYR A 91 11.34 -15.06 17.54
N LYS A 92 11.64 -15.84 16.49
CA LYS A 92 12.19 -17.20 16.64
C LYS A 92 13.57 -17.18 17.30
N GLN A 93 14.46 -16.30 16.86
CA GLN A 93 15.80 -16.14 17.46
C GLN A 93 15.72 -15.79 18.95
N ALA A 94 14.84 -14.84 19.32
CA ALA A 94 14.65 -14.46 20.71
C ALA A 94 14.10 -15.61 21.59
N LEU A 95 13.27 -16.49 21.02
CA LEU A 95 12.82 -17.70 21.71
C LEU A 95 13.94 -18.73 21.90
N ASP A 96 14.80 -18.91 20.91
CA ASP A 96 15.94 -19.85 20.97
C ASP A 96 17.02 -19.38 21.98
N GLU A 97 17.09 -18.09 22.26
CA GLU A 97 18.00 -17.47 23.24
C GLU A 97 17.43 -17.40 24.68
N THR A 98 16.18 -17.85 24.92
CA THR A 98 15.49 -17.80 26.23
C THR A 98 15.43 -19.17 26.90
#